data_AF-A0A7R9ZVR6-F1
#
_entry.id   AF-A0A7R9ZVR6-F1
#
_cell.length_a   1.000
_cell.length_b   1.000
_cell.length_c   1.000
_cell.angle_alpha   90.00
_cell.angle_beta   90.00
_cell.angle_gamma   90.00
#
_symmetry.space_group_name_H-M   'P 1'
#
loop_
_entity.id
_entity.type
_entity.pdbx_description
1 polymer ?
#
loop_
_entity_poly.entity_id
_entity_poly.type
_entity_poly.pdbx_seq_one_letter_code
_entity_poly.pdbx_strand_id
1 'polypeptide(L)'
;MMRRPPPPPPQPVEEVPHLGPQEIREAILRRAPQAKDWIAPRSNDTPALEFLVRSYDNGLPAFPPAVRKHLAEGVRLVVWAVSCPARAGVAEARADYFAEQLAEAFTNCQAVQARTIDALQAEIRGLASHSLPAQLRSLVEEHREMALDRTVCHFHPRAPATGDSNPTQQLPHLSNRYRRHLGREVGLSGPRSEAAAADRNAAGPLPVPRRR
;
A
#
# COMPACT_ATOMS: atom_id res chain seq x y z
N MET A 1 -33.25 20.44 26.20
CA MET A 1 -32.07 19.90 25.48
C MET A 1 -31.89 18.44 25.89
N MET A 2 -32.24 17.47 25.04
CA MET A 2 -31.98 16.06 25.34
C MET A 2 -30.48 15.78 25.17
N ARG A 3 -29.82 15.34 26.24
CA ARG A 3 -28.42 14.88 26.19
C ARG A 3 -28.36 13.62 25.35
N ARG A 4 -27.61 13.67 24.25
CA ARG A 4 -27.30 12.48 23.45
C ARG A 4 -26.59 11.48 24.38
N PRO A 5 -27.02 10.21 24.44
CA PRO A 5 -26.34 9.23 25.27
C PRO A 5 -24.87 9.12 24.85
N PRO A 6 -23.96 8.87 25.80
CA PRO A 6 -22.55 8.67 25.48
C PRO A 6 -22.42 7.52 24.47
N PRO A 7 -21.48 7.62 23.52
CA PRO A 7 -21.23 6.52 22.59
C PRO A 7 -20.90 5.26 23.39
N PRO A 8 -21.36 4.08 22.93
CA PRO A 8 -21.02 2.83 23.58
C PRO A 8 -19.49 2.69 23.65
N PRO A 9 -18.97 2.06 24.71
CA PRO A 9 -17.54 1.78 24.81
C PRO A 9 -17.08 1.01 23.57
N PRO A 10 -15.86 1.26 23.07
CA PRO A 10 -15.32 0.52 21.95
C PRO A 10 -15.37 -0.97 22.30
N GLN A 11 -16.01 -1.75 21.45
CA GLN A 11 -16.00 -3.21 21.62
C GLN A 11 -14.55 -3.69 21.56
N PRO A 12 -14.17 -4.70 22.37
CA PRO A 12 -12.85 -5.30 22.28
C PRO A 12 -12.63 -5.75 20.84
N VAL A 13 -11.56 -5.23 20.22
CA VAL A 13 -11.17 -5.61 18.87
C VAL A 13 -10.92 -7.10 18.90
N GLU A 14 -11.70 -7.87 18.15
CA GLU A 14 -11.48 -9.30 18.01
C GLU A 14 -10.03 -9.50 17.57
N GLU A 15 -9.26 -10.24 18.36
CA GLU A 15 -7.85 -10.43 18.12
C GLU A 15 -7.68 -11.16 16.79
N VAL A 16 -6.97 -10.54 15.84
CA VAL A 16 -6.81 -11.07 14.49
C VAL A 16 -6.07 -12.41 14.59
N PRO A 17 -6.70 -13.54 14.20
CA PRO A 17 -6.09 -14.85 14.32
C PRO A 17 -4.85 -14.93 13.43
N HIS A 18 -3.80 -15.54 13.98
CA HIS A 18 -2.56 -15.77 13.25
C HIS A 18 -2.72 -16.98 12.33
N LEU A 19 -2.65 -16.77 11.02
CA LEU A 19 -2.75 -17.84 10.03
C LEU A 19 -1.38 -18.44 9.71
N GLY A 20 -1.37 -19.72 9.38
CA GLY A 20 -0.21 -20.42 8.86
C GLY A 20 0.08 -20.08 7.38
N PRO A 21 1.32 -20.31 6.90
CA PRO A 21 1.71 -20.03 5.51
C PRO A 21 0.77 -20.58 4.43
N GLN A 22 0.25 -21.80 4.62
CA GLN A 22 -0.65 -22.43 3.66
C GLN A 22 -2.05 -21.77 3.68
N GLU A 23 -2.58 -21.49 4.87
CA GLU A 23 -3.88 -20.82 5.03
C GLU A 23 -3.88 -19.43 4.41
N ILE A 24 -2.77 -18.68 4.55
CA ILE A 24 -2.59 -17.38 3.91
C ILE A 24 -2.65 -17.52 2.37
N ARG A 25 -1.93 -18.49 1.80
CA ARG A 25 -1.92 -18.74 0.35
C ARG A 25 -3.31 -19.12 -0.15
N GLU A 26 -3.98 -20.04 0.53
CA GLU A 26 -5.32 -20.49 0.19
C GLU A 26 -6.35 -19.36 0.28
N ALA A 27 -6.27 -18.51 1.30
CA ALA A 27 -7.16 -17.37 1.46
C ALA A 27 -7.05 -16.39 0.28
N ILE A 28 -5.81 -16.08 -0.15
CA ILE A 28 -5.59 -15.20 -1.30
C ILE A 28 -6.00 -15.89 -2.61
N LEU A 29 -5.56 -17.13 -2.87
CA LEU A 29 -5.81 -17.83 -4.12
C LEU A 29 -7.28 -18.18 -4.36
N ARG A 30 -8.07 -18.35 -3.29
CA ARG A 30 -9.51 -18.55 -3.40
C ARG A 30 -10.21 -17.37 -4.09
N ARG A 31 -9.68 -16.16 -3.92
CA ARG A 31 -10.29 -14.90 -4.41
C ARG A 31 -9.52 -14.27 -5.57
N ALA A 32 -8.21 -14.44 -5.62
CA ALA A 32 -7.31 -13.96 -6.66
C ALA A 32 -6.48 -15.12 -7.25
N PRO A 33 -7.10 -16.09 -7.95
CA PRO A 33 -6.42 -17.30 -8.43
C PRO A 33 -5.27 -17.00 -9.39
N GLN A 34 -5.35 -15.91 -10.16
CA GLN A 34 -4.30 -15.44 -11.06
C GLN A 34 -2.98 -15.10 -10.35
N ALA A 35 -3.01 -14.86 -9.04
CA ALA A 35 -1.82 -14.53 -8.25
C ALA A 35 -0.83 -15.68 -8.08
N LYS A 36 -1.25 -16.91 -8.42
CA LYS A 36 -0.43 -18.13 -8.27
C LYS A 36 0.94 -18.02 -8.94
N ASP A 37 0.97 -17.44 -10.14
CA ASP A 37 2.15 -17.42 -11.00
C ASP A 37 2.86 -16.04 -11.01
N TRP A 38 2.43 -15.12 -10.15
CA TRP A 38 3.03 -13.80 -10.04
C TRP A 38 4.36 -13.84 -9.31
N ILE A 39 5.30 -12.99 -9.76
CA ILE A 39 6.66 -12.92 -9.24
C ILE A 39 6.85 -11.59 -8.52
N ALA A 40 7.50 -11.63 -7.35
CA ALA A 40 7.87 -10.40 -6.65
C ALA A 40 9.03 -9.70 -7.40
N PRO A 41 9.08 -8.36 -7.41
CA PRO A 41 10.12 -7.66 -8.13
C PRO A 41 11.44 -7.74 -7.35
N ARG A 42 12.54 -7.89 -8.10
CA ARG A 42 13.92 -7.90 -7.56
C ARG A 42 14.18 -9.00 -6.53
N SER A 43 13.50 -10.14 -6.67
CA SER A 43 13.60 -11.26 -5.75
C SER A 43 14.10 -12.55 -6.41
N ASN A 44 14.83 -12.47 -7.53
CA ASN A 44 15.35 -13.64 -8.27
C ASN A 44 14.27 -14.72 -8.47
N ASP A 45 13.16 -14.35 -9.11
CA ASP A 45 12.03 -15.24 -9.38
C ASP A 45 11.29 -15.79 -8.15
N THR A 46 11.46 -15.19 -6.97
CA THR A 46 10.62 -15.54 -5.80
C THR A 46 9.13 -15.24 -6.11
N PRO A 47 8.22 -16.21 -5.92
CA PRO A 47 6.79 -15.98 -6.11
C PRO A 47 6.25 -14.86 -5.20
N ALA A 48 5.38 -14.01 -5.72
CA ALA A 48 4.79 -12.88 -5.00
C ALA A 48 4.07 -13.32 -3.71
N LEU A 49 3.33 -14.43 -3.76
CA LEU A 49 2.68 -15.02 -2.59
C LEU A 49 3.66 -15.50 -1.52
N GLU A 50 4.85 -15.97 -1.91
CA GLU A 50 5.87 -16.33 -0.93
C GLU A 50 6.41 -15.10 -0.22
N PHE A 51 6.60 -14.00 -0.96
CA PHE A 51 7.03 -12.74 -0.35
C PHE A 51 5.95 -12.13 0.57
N LEU A 52 4.67 -12.26 0.21
CA LEU A 52 3.53 -11.91 1.06
C LEU A 52 3.56 -12.71 2.36
N VAL A 53 3.69 -14.03 2.29
CA VAL A 53 3.77 -14.91 3.47
C VAL A 53 4.93 -14.51 4.39
N ARG A 54 6.12 -14.22 3.86
CA ARG A 54 7.26 -13.75 4.67
C ARG A 54 6.98 -12.39 5.35
N SER A 55 6.26 -11.52 4.66
CA SER A 55 5.90 -10.18 5.11
C SER A 55 4.77 -10.17 6.15
N TYR A 56 3.95 -11.22 6.19
CA TYR A 56 2.90 -11.42 7.20
C TYR A 56 3.48 -11.37 8.63
N ASP A 57 4.63 -12.02 8.83
CA ASP A 57 5.28 -12.05 10.15
C ASP A 57 6.19 -10.85 10.41
N ASN A 58 6.93 -10.46 9.38
CA ASN A 58 8.12 -9.61 9.54
C ASN A 58 7.95 -8.18 9.01
N GLY A 59 6.83 -7.90 8.33
CA GLY A 59 6.62 -6.69 7.57
C GLY A 59 7.58 -6.58 6.37
N LEU A 60 7.66 -5.37 5.81
CA LEU A 60 8.48 -5.12 4.61
C LEU A 60 9.93 -4.72 4.98
N PRO A 61 10.95 -5.51 4.60
CA PRO A 61 12.31 -5.37 5.12
C PRO A 61 13.02 -4.05 4.77
N ALA A 62 12.55 -3.30 3.77
CA ALA A 62 13.12 -2.02 3.39
C ALA A 62 12.84 -0.89 4.41
N PHE A 63 11.91 -1.08 5.34
CA PHE A 63 11.45 -0.04 6.27
C PHE A 63 12.05 -0.18 7.68
N PRO A 64 12.06 0.91 8.48
CA PRO A 64 12.48 0.87 9.88
C PRO A 64 11.63 -0.08 10.74
N PRO A 65 12.14 -0.57 11.89
CA PRO A 65 11.46 -1.58 12.72
C PRO A 65 10.01 -1.23 13.12
N ALA A 66 9.74 0.02 13.48
CA ALA A 66 8.39 0.45 13.86
C ALA A 66 7.40 0.37 12.69
N VAL A 67 7.82 0.84 11.50
CA VAL A 67 7.01 0.77 10.27
C VAL A 67 6.85 -0.68 9.82
N ARG A 68 7.88 -1.51 9.93
CA ARG A 68 7.80 -2.95 9.66
C ARG A 68 6.75 -3.65 10.50
N LYS A 69 6.75 -3.41 11.81
CA LYS A 69 5.75 -3.97 12.73
C LYS A 69 4.34 -3.54 12.32
N HIS A 70 4.14 -2.25 12.05
CA HIS A 70 2.86 -1.72 11.58
C HIS A 70 2.37 -2.39 10.28
N LEU A 71 3.25 -2.51 9.30
CA LEU A 71 2.92 -3.16 8.03
C LEU A 71 2.62 -4.65 8.19
N ALA A 72 3.33 -5.36 9.08
CA ALA A 72 3.03 -6.75 9.40
C ALA A 72 1.60 -6.87 9.96
N GLU A 73 1.25 -6.05 10.95
CA GLU A 73 -0.11 -5.98 11.51
C GLU A 73 -1.16 -5.65 10.45
N GLY A 74 -0.86 -4.73 9.53
CA GLY A 74 -1.70 -4.39 8.39
C GLY A 74 -1.93 -5.58 7.46
N VAL A 75 -0.87 -6.31 7.08
CA VAL A 75 -0.97 -7.53 6.27
C VAL A 75 -1.82 -8.58 6.98
N ARG A 76 -1.63 -8.79 8.30
CA ARG A 76 -2.45 -9.74 9.07
C ARG A 76 -3.93 -9.39 9.03
N LEU A 77 -4.26 -8.12 9.24
CA LEU A 77 -5.64 -7.64 9.21
C LEU A 77 -6.28 -7.85 7.85
N VAL A 78 -5.58 -7.50 6.76
CA VAL A 78 -6.10 -7.66 5.39
C VAL A 78 -6.32 -9.13 5.07
N VAL A 79 -5.36 -10.00 5.40
CA VAL A 79 -5.49 -11.44 5.17
C VAL A 79 -6.66 -12.03 5.97
N TRP A 80 -6.85 -11.61 7.22
CA TRP A 80 -7.99 -12.06 8.01
C TRP A 80 -9.34 -11.60 7.43
N ALA A 81 -9.42 -10.35 6.99
CA ALA A 81 -10.61 -9.83 6.31
C ALA A 81 -10.91 -10.60 5.01
N VAL A 82 -9.87 -11.04 4.30
CA VAL A 82 -9.99 -11.90 3.11
C VAL A 82 -10.43 -13.33 3.46
N SER A 83 -9.88 -13.91 4.53
CA SER A 83 -10.15 -15.31 4.92
C SER A 83 -11.51 -15.48 5.58
N CYS A 84 -11.98 -14.48 6.32
CA CYS A 84 -13.22 -14.53 7.10
C CYS A 84 -14.01 -13.20 7.00
N PRO A 85 -14.52 -12.82 5.82
CA PRO A 85 -15.12 -11.49 5.61
C PRO A 85 -16.26 -11.19 6.56
N ALA A 86 -17.15 -12.17 6.79
CA ALA A 86 -18.28 -12.02 7.70
C ALA A 86 -17.86 -11.66 9.14
N ARG A 87 -16.77 -12.25 9.65
CA ARG A 87 -16.23 -11.93 10.99
C ARG A 87 -15.52 -10.57 11.01
N ALA A 88 -14.88 -10.21 9.91
CA ALA A 88 -14.26 -8.91 9.75
C ALA A 88 -15.26 -7.77 9.46
N GLY A 89 -16.57 -8.07 9.33
CA GLY A 89 -17.58 -7.07 8.96
C GLY A 89 -17.43 -6.56 7.52
N VAL A 90 -16.81 -7.34 6.64
CA VAL A 90 -16.52 -7.00 5.24
C VAL A 90 -17.43 -7.81 4.31
N ALA A 91 -18.01 -7.15 3.30
CA ALA A 91 -18.80 -7.83 2.28
C ALA A 91 -17.90 -8.72 1.39
N GLU A 92 -18.42 -9.85 0.90
CA GLU A 92 -17.67 -10.82 0.07
C GLU A 92 -16.98 -10.16 -1.13
N ALA A 93 -17.70 -9.37 -1.92
CA ALA A 93 -17.14 -8.66 -3.07
C ALA A 93 -16.00 -7.70 -2.68
N ARG A 94 -16.01 -7.18 -1.45
CA ARG A 94 -14.95 -6.30 -0.96
C ARG A 94 -13.72 -7.10 -0.51
N ALA A 95 -13.93 -8.28 0.07
CA ALA A 95 -12.85 -9.21 0.35
C ALA A 95 -12.15 -9.69 -0.93
N ASP A 96 -12.90 -9.89 -2.03
CA ASP A 96 -12.31 -10.19 -3.34
C ASP A 96 -11.37 -9.07 -3.81
N TYR A 97 -11.86 -7.83 -3.76
CA TYR A 97 -11.05 -6.65 -4.07
C TYR A 97 -9.79 -6.55 -3.18
N PHE A 98 -9.92 -6.78 -1.86
CA PHE A 98 -8.76 -6.75 -0.96
C PHE A 98 -7.71 -7.81 -1.31
N ALA A 99 -8.14 -9.03 -1.67
CA ALA A 99 -7.24 -10.09 -2.08
C ALA A 99 -6.49 -9.73 -3.36
N GLU A 100 -7.19 -9.21 -4.37
CA GLU A 100 -6.60 -8.77 -5.64
C GLU A 100 -5.59 -7.65 -5.43
N GLN A 101 -5.98 -6.57 -4.73
CA GLN A 101 -5.11 -5.43 -4.50
C GLN A 101 -3.88 -5.79 -3.69
N LEU A 102 -4.03 -6.63 -2.66
CA LEU A 102 -2.90 -7.08 -1.86
C LEU A 102 -1.96 -7.93 -2.71
N ALA A 103 -2.48 -8.93 -3.44
CA ALA A 103 -1.67 -9.79 -4.28
C ALA A 103 -0.92 -9.01 -5.37
N GLU A 104 -1.60 -8.06 -6.02
CA GLU A 104 -1.01 -7.23 -7.07
C GLU A 104 0.07 -6.30 -6.50
N ALA A 105 -0.13 -5.75 -5.31
CA ALA A 105 0.88 -4.92 -4.66
C ALA A 105 2.19 -5.68 -4.44
N PHE A 106 2.15 -6.97 -4.16
CA PHE A 106 3.34 -7.80 -3.98
C PHE A 106 4.12 -8.10 -5.28
N THR A 107 3.60 -7.72 -6.45
CA THR A 107 4.35 -7.69 -7.72
C THR A 107 5.05 -6.35 -7.96
N ASN A 108 4.85 -5.37 -7.07
CA ASN A 108 5.40 -4.02 -7.14
C ASN A 108 6.48 -3.79 -6.08
N CYS A 109 7.19 -2.66 -6.16
CA CYS A 109 8.25 -2.34 -5.20
C CYS A 109 7.69 -2.15 -3.77
N GLN A 110 8.55 -2.32 -2.75
CA GLN A 110 8.12 -2.26 -1.34
C GLN A 110 7.46 -0.93 -0.94
N ALA A 111 7.77 0.18 -1.64
CA ALA A 111 7.10 1.46 -1.41
C ALA A 111 5.62 1.45 -1.87
N VAL A 112 5.31 0.76 -2.96
CA VAL A 112 3.92 0.55 -3.41
C VAL A 112 3.22 -0.41 -2.43
N GLN A 113 3.87 -1.51 -2.08
CA GLN A 113 3.35 -2.49 -1.11
C GLN A 113 2.92 -1.82 0.20
N ALA A 114 3.78 -0.99 0.80
CA ALA A 114 3.47 -0.29 2.05
C ALA A 114 2.22 0.59 1.94
N ARG A 115 2.10 1.39 0.88
CA ARG A 115 0.95 2.28 0.68
C ARG A 115 -0.35 1.50 0.47
N THR A 116 -0.29 0.40 -0.27
CA THR A 116 -1.48 -0.46 -0.47
C THR A 116 -1.89 -1.09 0.84
N ILE A 117 -0.96 -1.66 1.61
CA ILE A 117 -1.26 -2.24 2.93
C ILE A 117 -1.91 -1.19 3.85
N ASP A 118 -1.36 0.02 3.91
CA ASP A 118 -1.90 1.13 4.72
C ASP A 118 -3.31 1.53 4.31
N ALA A 119 -3.58 1.64 3.00
CA ALA A 119 -4.90 1.97 2.49
C ALA A 119 -5.93 0.89 2.85
N LEU A 120 -5.60 -0.39 2.61
CA LEU A 120 -6.50 -1.51 2.88
C LEU A 120 -6.78 -1.67 4.38
N GLN A 121 -5.76 -1.59 5.24
CA GLN A 121 -5.97 -1.71 6.68
C GLN A 121 -6.77 -0.53 7.25
N ALA A 122 -6.58 0.69 6.72
CA ALA A 122 -7.34 1.85 7.14
C ALA A 122 -8.81 1.71 6.78
N GLU A 123 -9.10 1.13 5.62
CA GLU A 123 -10.47 0.85 5.20
C GLU A 123 -11.14 -0.20 6.07
N ILE A 124 -10.47 -1.33 6.32
CA ILE A 124 -11.01 -2.40 7.19
C ILE A 124 -11.32 -1.87 8.60
N ARG A 125 -10.46 -0.98 9.14
CA ARG A 125 -10.68 -0.35 10.45
C ARG A 125 -11.76 0.75 10.45
N GLY A 126 -12.37 1.06 9.30
CA GLY A 126 -13.29 2.18 9.16
C GLY A 126 -12.62 3.55 9.33
N LEU A 127 -11.28 3.61 9.29
CA LEU A 127 -10.48 4.84 9.33
C LEU A 127 -10.44 5.55 7.98
N ALA A 128 -10.70 4.83 6.88
CA ALA A 128 -11.10 5.43 5.62
C ALA A 128 -12.48 6.06 5.81
N SER A 129 -12.50 7.25 6.42
CA SER A 129 -13.72 7.78 7.00
C SER A 129 -14.81 7.88 5.93
N HIS A 130 -15.97 7.28 6.18
CA HIS A 130 -17.17 7.43 5.35
C HIS A 130 -17.75 8.86 5.37
N SER A 131 -17.13 9.80 6.09
CA SER A 131 -17.50 11.20 5.99
C SER A 131 -17.11 11.76 4.61
N LEU A 132 -18.04 12.49 3.99
CA LEU A 132 -17.80 13.20 2.73
C LEU A 132 -16.48 14.00 2.75
N PRO A 133 -16.13 14.74 3.83
CA PRO A 133 -14.84 15.44 3.88
C PRO A 133 -13.62 14.53 3.73
N ALA A 134 -13.61 13.32 4.29
CA ALA A 134 -12.45 12.43 4.11
C ALA A 134 -12.45 11.74 2.75
N GLN A 135 -13.62 11.40 2.21
CA GLN A 135 -13.72 10.90 0.83
C GLN A 135 -13.20 11.93 -0.16
N LEU A 136 -13.58 13.20 -0.01
CA LEU A 136 -13.05 14.30 -0.80
C LEU A 136 -11.54 14.46 -0.61
N ARG A 137 -11.01 14.35 0.61
CA ARG A 137 -9.56 14.36 0.85
C ARG A 137 -8.87 13.19 0.14
N SER A 138 -9.42 11.98 0.18
CA SER A 138 -8.86 10.82 -0.54
C SER A 138 -8.82 11.07 -2.03
N LEU A 139 -9.93 11.53 -2.63
CA LEU A 139 -10.01 11.85 -4.06
C LEU A 139 -9.02 12.94 -4.47
N VAL A 140 -8.86 13.99 -3.65
CA VAL A 140 -7.87 15.05 -3.89
C VAL A 140 -6.45 14.48 -3.81
N GLU A 141 -6.15 13.64 -2.83
CA GLU A 141 -4.83 12.99 -2.72
C GLU A 141 -4.57 12.05 -3.91
N GLU A 142 -5.54 11.25 -4.35
CA GLU A 142 -5.44 10.41 -5.56
C GLU A 142 -5.18 11.26 -6.81
N HIS A 143 -5.90 12.37 -6.96
CA HIS A 143 -5.69 13.27 -8.09
C HIS A 143 -4.30 13.92 -8.06
N ARG A 144 -3.80 14.29 -6.88
CA ARG A 144 -2.43 14.79 -6.71
C ARG A 144 -1.39 13.75 -7.12
N GLU A 145 -1.59 12.46 -6.79
CA GLU A 145 -0.66 11.41 -7.24
C GLU A 145 -0.70 11.20 -8.74
N MET A 146 -1.89 11.16 -9.34
CA MET A 146 -2.01 11.05 -10.79
C MET A 146 -1.36 12.25 -11.49
N ALA A 147 -1.55 13.46 -10.98
CA ALA A 147 -0.92 14.67 -11.51
C ALA A 147 0.61 14.59 -11.38
N LEU A 148 1.10 14.08 -10.25
CA LEU A 148 2.52 13.89 -10.01
C LEU A 148 3.12 12.88 -10.99
N ASP A 149 2.52 11.69 -11.12
CA ASP A 149 3.00 10.64 -12.01
C ASP A 149 2.95 11.10 -13.47
N ARG A 150 1.90 11.83 -13.88
CA ARG A 150 1.84 12.46 -15.22
C ARG A 150 2.96 13.48 -15.43
N THR A 151 3.26 14.30 -14.43
CA THR A 151 4.34 15.29 -14.47
C THR A 151 5.70 14.60 -14.58
N VAL A 152 5.92 13.53 -13.81
CA VAL A 152 7.13 12.71 -13.91
C VAL A 152 7.24 12.10 -15.30
N CYS A 153 6.19 11.48 -15.83
CA CYS A 153 6.18 10.93 -17.19
C CYS A 153 6.42 12.00 -18.27
N HIS A 154 5.91 13.22 -18.08
CA HIS A 154 6.14 14.33 -19.01
C HIS A 154 7.62 14.69 -19.11
N PHE A 155 8.31 14.80 -17.98
CA PHE A 155 9.73 15.15 -17.92
C PHE A 155 10.68 13.97 -18.09
N HIS A 156 10.21 12.75 -17.80
CA HIS A 156 10.95 11.49 -17.85
C HIS A 156 10.16 10.46 -18.67
N PRO A 157 10.03 10.62 -19.99
CA PRO A 157 9.14 9.79 -20.82
C PRO A 157 9.52 8.30 -20.86
N ARG A 158 10.75 7.95 -20.46
CA ARG A 158 11.22 6.57 -20.38
C ARG A 158 10.92 5.92 -19.02
N ALA A 159 10.47 6.68 -18.02
CA ALA A 159 10.29 6.20 -16.65
C ALA A 159 9.32 5.00 -16.52
N PRO A 160 8.18 4.93 -17.25
CA PRO A 160 7.27 3.78 -17.17
C PRO A 160 7.86 2.49 -17.75
N ALA A 161 8.75 2.61 -18.74
CA ALA A 161 9.38 1.48 -19.43
C ALA A 161 10.78 1.14 -18.90
N THR A 162 11.24 1.86 -17.87
CA THR A 162 12.58 1.62 -17.32
C THR A 162 12.58 0.34 -16.51
N GLY A 163 13.41 -0.62 -16.91
CA GLY A 163 13.59 -1.89 -16.20
C GLY A 163 14.47 -1.76 -14.95
N ASP A 164 14.69 -2.88 -14.26
CA ASP A 164 15.44 -2.93 -13.00
C ASP A 164 16.95 -2.68 -13.13
N SER A 165 17.48 -2.61 -14.35
CA SER A 165 18.88 -2.22 -14.58
C SER A 165 19.16 -0.75 -14.20
N ASN A 166 18.12 0.08 -14.10
CA ASN A 166 18.25 1.46 -13.62
C ASN A 166 17.07 1.86 -12.72
N PRO A 167 17.02 1.34 -11.48
CA PRO A 167 15.87 1.51 -10.61
C PRO A 167 15.63 3.00 -10.27
N THR A 168 16.68 3.81 -10.21
CA THR A 168 16.56 5.25 -9.89
C THR A 168 15.79 6.06 -10.94
N GLN A 169 15.62 5.52 -12.16
CA GLN A 169 14.91 6.15 -13.27
C GLN A 169 13.50 5.57 -13.49
N GLN A 170 13.08 4.60 -12.67
CA GLN A 170 11.72 4.06 -12.74
C GLN A 170 10.71 5.06 -12.19
N LEU A 171 9.51 5.07 -12.78
CA LEU A 171 8.40 5.93 -12.37
C LEU A 171 8.18 6.00 -10.85
N PRO A 172 7.99 4.88 -10.11
CA PRO A 172 7.72 4.95 -8.67
C PRO A 172 8.82 5.65 -7.87
N HIS A 173 10.09 5.45 -8.26
CA HIS A 173 11.25 6.02 -7.59
C HIS A 173 11.45 7.51 -7.95
N LEU A 174 11.18 7.88 -9.19
CA LEU A 174 11.15 9.28 -9.61
C LEU A 174 10.00 10.03 -8.94
N SER A 175 8.79 9.47 -8.89
CA SER A 175 7.65 10.06 -8.19
C SER A 175 7.97 10.27 -6.71
N ASN A 176 8.52 9.26 -6.02
CA ASN A 176 8.99 9.41 -4.64
C ASN A 176 10.04 10.52 -4.51
N ARG A 177 10.96 10.65 -5.48
CA ARG A 177 11.95 11.72 -5.47
C ARG A 177 11.29 13.09 -5.58
N TYR A 178 10.33 13.26 -6.47
CA TYR A 178 9.55 14.51 -6.54
C TYR A 178 8.76 14.75 -5.24
N ARG A 179 8.14 13.73 -4.63
CA ARG A 179 7.45 13.86 -3.33
C ARG A 179 8.39 14.38 -2.25
N ARG A 180 9.62 13.87 -2.17
CA ARG A 180 10.62 14.30 -1.17
C ARG A 180 10.98 15.78 -1.29
N HIS A 181 11.16 16.26 -2.53
CA HIS A 181 11.66 17.61 -2.78
C HIS A 181 10.54 18.65 -2.88
N LEU A 182 9.38 18.28 -3.42
CA LEU A 182 8.30 19.23 -3.74
C LEU A 182 7.02 18.95 -2.96
N GLY A 183 6.88 17.80 -2.30
CA GLY A 183 5.60 17.34 -1.74
C GLY A 183 4.97 18.33 -0.77
N ARG A 184 5.78 19.00 0.06
CA ARG A 184 5.29 20.00 1.00
C ARG A 184 4.74 21.25 0.30
N GLU A 185 5.35 21.66 -0.80
CA GLU A 185 4.93 22.84 -1.60
C GLU A 185 3.67 22.55 -2.40
N VAL A 186 3.50 21.32 -2.88
CA VAL A 186 2.31 20.91 -3.65
C VAL A 186 1.18 20.33 -2.80
N GLY A 187 1.32 20.40 -1.46
CA GLY A 187 0.27 20.01 -0.51
C GLY A 187 0.05 18.50 -0.38
N LEU A 188 1.07 17.68 -0.63
CA LEU A 188 1.03 16.24 -0.33
C LEU A 188 1.09 15.99 1.18
N SER A 189 0.38 14.96 1.61
CA SER A 189 0.29 14.56 3.02
C SER A 189 1.63 14.10 3.62
N GLY A 190 1.77 14.30 4.95
CA GLY A 190 2.97 13.92 5.73
C GLY A 190 3.35 12.44 5.62
N PRO A 191 2.41 11.48 5.82
CA PRO A 191 2.72 10.05 5.72
C PRO A 191 3.30 9.63 4.36
N ARG A 192 2.83 10.23 3.27
CA ARG A 192 3.36 9.94 1.92
C ARG A 192 4.75 10.51 1.70
N SER A 193 5.03 11.66 2.31
CA SER A 193 6.37 12.27 2.31
C SER A 193 7.37 11.41 3.09
N GLU A 194 6.96 10.83 4.22
CA GLU A 194 7.76 9.90 5.02
C GLU A 194 8.04 8.59 4.26
N ALA A 195 7.00 8.00 3.64
CA ALA A 195 7.16 6.82 2.81
C ALA A 195 8.12 7.07 1.63
N ALA A 196 8.04 8.26 1.01
CA ALA A 196 8.97 8.65 -0.05
C ALA A 196 10.40 8.83 0.48
N ALA A 197 10.59 9.30 1.72
CA ALA A 197 11.90 9.44 2.35
C ALA A 197 12.59 8.09 2.61
N ALA A 198 11.81 7.03 2.88
CA ALA A 198 12.32 5.67 3.07
C ALA A 198 12.79 5.00 1.77
N ASP A 199 12.40 5.52 0.61
CA ASP A 199 12.84 5.00 -0.69
C ASP A 199 14.29 5.41 -1.00
N ARG A 200 15.20 4.44 -0.92
CA ARG A 200 16.64 4.63 -1.18
C ARG A 200 16.92 5.03 -2.64
N ASN A 201 16.12 4.58 -3.60
CA ASN A 201 16.30 4.93 -5.01
C ASN A 201 15.81 6.36 -5.31
N ALA A 202 15.06 6.96 -4.38
CA ALA A 202 14.60 8.33 -4.43
C ALA A 202 15.52 9.33 -3.69
N ALA A 203 16.62 8.89 -3.08
CA ALA A 203 17.47 9.74 -2.23
C ALA A 203 18.30 10.80 -2.98
N GLY A 204 18.38 10.72 -4.31
CA GLY A 204 19.14 11.66 -5.13
C GLY A 204 18.52 13.06 -5.23
N PRO A 205 19.25 14.02 -5.83
CA PRO A 205 18.72 15.36 -6.11
C PRO A 205 17.54 15.29 -7.09
N LEU A 206 16.63 16.27 -6.99
CA LEU A 206 15.51 16.39 -7.92
C LEU A 206 16.05 16.38 -9.36
N PRO A 207 15.54 15.51 -10.25
CA PRO A 207 16.06 15.42 -11.60
C PRO A 207 15.78 16.72 -12.34
N VAL A 208 16.79 17.30 -12.97
CA VAL A 208 16.60 18.47 -13.83
C VAL A 208 15.83 18.02 -15.08
N PRO A 209 14.66 18.61 -15.38
CA PRO A 209 13.96 18.33 -16.62
C PRO A 209 14.89 18.58 -17.81
N ARG A 210 15.08 17.57 -18.68
CA ARG A 210 15.75 17.82 -19.95
C ARG A 210 14.82 18.73 -20.76
N ARG A 211 15.25 19.97 -21.01
CA ARG A 211 14.56 20.87 -21.95
C ARG A 211 14.50 20.14 -23.28
N ARG A 212 13.28 19.99 -23.83
CA ARG A 212 13.10 19.59 -25.22
C ARG A 212 13.57 20.71 -26.13
#